data_AF-A0AA38L468-F1
#
_entry.id   AF-A0AA38L468-F1
#
_cell.length_a   1.000
_cell.length_b   1.000
_cell.length_c   1.000
_cell.angle_alpha   90.00
_cell.angle_beta   90.00
_cell.angle_gamma   90.00
#
_symmetry.space_group_name_H-M   'P 1'
#
loop_
_entity.id
_entity.type
_entity.pdbx_description
1 polymer ?
#
loop_
_entity_poly.entity_id
_entity_poly.type
_entity_poly.pdbx_seq_one_letter_code
_entity_poly.pdbx_strand_id
1 'polypeptide(L)'
;MAPFPVYPVDTAGVSSYFSSFPVRSCEFNALPTIQKALDETIYSCTTPGSRERKKAVYRHSNPAGNIFGLSLALCEADRIGYVVKLIEFLCIVDDAMEDLPFEEACIEHSILRQALHESYDDDRYGGQAVDLMKNFLRELRKELVSLGDLSTSLLLKTLDTSLRDRDSDDSEFTTLAEYIPYRKTNFDYDFVCQLLCWAMNIPLAVQNDPLARAYEHIIGVIVGLSNDYFSWEMERQQTTDRVRNAVPVLMK
;
A
#
# COMPACT_ATOMS: atom_id res chain seq x y z
N MET A 1 -11.08 -10.25 -15.74
CA MET A 1 -11.51 -11.66 -15.65
C MET A 1 -12.25 -11.88 -14.34
N ALA A 2 -13.36 -12.64 -14.32
CA ALA A 2 -14.18 -12.80 -13.10
C ALA A 2 -13.32 -13.09 -11.84
N PRO A 3 -13.68 -12.53 -10.67
CA PRO A 3 -12.95 -12.77 -9.42
C PRO A 3 -12.84 -14.25 -9.07
N PHE A 4 -11.83 -14.58 -8.25
CA PHE A 4 -11.74 -15.92 -7.66
C PHE A 4 -12.98 -16.24 -6.81
N PRO A 5 -13.39 -17.52 -6.71
CA PRO A 5 -14.47 -17.89 -5.81
C PRO A 5 -14.15 -17.51 -4.36
N VAL A 6 -15.15 -16.96 -3.67
CA VAL A 6 -15.05 -16.46 -2.29
C VAL A 6 -15.85 -17.33 -1.33
N TYR A 7 -15.33 -17.48 -0.12
CA TYR A 7 -15.97 -18.26 0.95
C TYR A 7 -16.21 -17.39 2.18
N PRO A 8 -17.31 -17.60 2.92
CA PRO A 8 -17.54 -16.90 4.18
C PRO A 8 -16.48 -17.33 5.21
N VAL A 9 -16.02 -16.37 6.02
CA VAL A 9 -15.15 -16.63 7.17
C VAL A 9 -16.02 -16.63 8.42
N ASP A 10 -15.88 -17.67 9.25
CA ASP A 10 -16.56 -17.72 10.55
C ASP A 10 -15.85 -16.79 11.54
N THR A 11 -16.49 -15.66 11.83
CA THR A 11 -15.99 -14.64 12.77
C THR A 11 -16.59 -14.77 14.16
N ALA A 12 -17.44 -15.77 14.43
CA ALA A 12 -18.16 -15.89 15.70
C ALA A 12 -17.21 -16.03 16.90
N GLY A 13 -16.06 -16.69 16.72
CA GLY A 13 -15.04 -16.87 17.76
C GLY A 13 -14.19 -15.62 18.05
N VAL A 14 -14.30 -14.57 17.23
CA VAL A 14 -13.44 -13.37 17.26
C VAL A 14 -14.26 -12.09 17.03
N SER A 15 -15.50 -12.08 17.52
CA SER A 15 -16.48 -11.01 17.27
C SER A 15 -16.04 -9.62 17.75
N SER A 16 -15.05 -9.52 18.64
CA SER A 16 -14.46 -8.25 19.08
C SER A 16 -13.58 -7.57 18.02
N TYR A 17 -13.11 -8.33 17.02
CA TYR A 17 -12.18 -7.86 15.99
C TYR A 17 -12.85 -7.63 14.64
N PHE A 18 -14.10 -8.08 14.48
CA PHE A 18 -14.85 -7.93 13.25
C PHE A 18 -16.11 -7.10 13.50
N SER A 19 -16.40 -6.21 12.55
CA SER A 19 -17.66 -5.47 12.54
C SER A 19 -18.85 -6.41 12.31
N SER A 20 -20.06 -5.87 12.32
CA SER A 20 -21.27 -6.58 11.90
C SER A 20 -21.28 -6.97 10.41
N PHE A 21 -20.27 -6.59 9.61
CA PHE A 21 -20.20 -6.93 8.20
C PHE A 21 -19.67 -8.36 7.98
N PRO A 22 -20.30 -9.15 7.10
CA PRO A 22 -19.81 -10.47 6.75
C PRO A 22 -18.40 -10.41 6.15
N VAL A 23 -17.52 -11.29 6.61
CA VAL A 23 -16.17 -11.44 6.07
C VAL A 23 -16.15 -12.57 5.04
N ARG A 24 -15.50 -12.32 3.91
CA ARG A 24 -15.30 -13.30 2.85
C ARG A 24 -13.82 -13.37 2.50
N SER A 25 -13.37 -14.56 2.12
CA SER A 25 -12.00 -14.81 1.71
C SER A 25 -11.95 -15.45 0.33
N CYS A 26 -11.09 -14.93 -0.55
CA CYS A 26 -10.70 -15.63 -1.78
C CYS A 26 -9.43 -16.48 -1.58
N GLU A 27 -8.84 -16.49 -0.38
CA GLU A 27 -7.52 -17.05 -0.09
C GLU A 27 -7.35 -18.47 -0.64
N PHE A 28 -8.31 -19.36 -0.40
CA PHE A 28 -8.22 -20.76 -0.84
C PHE A 28 -7.88 -20.91 -2.33
N ASN A 29 -8.44 -20.05 -3.20
CA ASN A 29 -8.19 -20.10 -4.63
C ASN A 29 -7.09 -19.12 -5.09
N ALA A 30 -6.97 -17.97 -4.42
CA ALA A 30 -6.07 -16.89 -4.82
C ALA A 30 -4.66 -17.03 -4.24
N LEU A 31 -4.45 -17.87 -3.21
CA LEU A 31 -3.19 -17.96 -2.48
C LEU A 31 -1.97 -18.23 -3.38
N PRO A 32 -2.01 -19.11 -4.40
CA PRO A 32 -0.85 -19.29 -5.28
C PRO A 32 -0.47 -18.01 -6.04
N THR A 33 -1.46 -17.23 -6.50
CA THR A 33 -1.24 -15.96 -7.19
C THR A 33 -0.71 -14.90 -6.23
N ILE A 34 -1.27 -14.83 -5.02
CA ILE A 34 -0.83 -13.92 -3.96
C ILE A 34 0.61 -14.23 -3.56
N GLN A 35 0.93 -15.50 -3.27
CA GLN A 35 2.27 -15.90 -2.83
C GLN A 35 3.32 -15.63 -3.91
N LYS A 36 3.01 -15.94 -5.17
CA LYS A 36 3.90 -15.62 -6.30
C LYS A 36 4.17 -14.12 -6.39
N ALA A 37 3.13 -13.29 -6.29
CA ALA A 37 3.26 -11.83 -6.34
C ALA A 37 4.08 -11.28 -5.15
N LEU A 38 3.86 -11.82 -3.95
CA LEU A 38 4.65 -11.50 -2.76
C LEU A 38 6.12 -11.85 -2.95
N ASP A 39 6.43 -13.09 -3.33
CA ASP A 39 7.80 -13.54 -3.52
C ASP A 39 8.52 -12.68 -4.57
N GLU A 40 7.90 -12.48 -5.74
CA GLU A 40 8.45 -11.61 -6.79
C GLU A 40 8.76 -10.21 -6.25
N THR A 41 7.84 -9.59 -5.53
CA THR A 41 8.03 -8.23 -5.02
C THR A 41 9.11 -8.16 -3.95
N ILE A 42 9.04 -9.03 -2.94
CA ILE A 42 9.96 -9.03 -1.80
C ILE A 42 11.38 -9.29 -2.29
N TYR A 43 11.58 -10.31 -3.11
CA TYR A 43 12.93 -10.70 -3.54
C TYR A 43 13.51 -9.76 -4.60
N SER A 44 12.68 -9.09 -5.41
CA SER A 44 13.15 -8.09 -6.37
C SER A 44 13.40 -6.71 -5.75
N CYS A 45 12.68 -6.32 -4.70
CA CYS A 45 12.80 -4.99 -4.10
C CYS A 45 13.82 -4.91 -2.94
N THR A 46 14.29 -6.05 -2.42
CA THR A 46 15.12 -6.07 -1.19
C THR A 46 16.42 -6.83 -1.39
N THR A 47 17.41 -6.58 -0.54
CA THR A 47 18.70 -7.29 -0.54
C THR A 47 18.64 -8.54 0.35
N PRO A 48 19.29 -9.67 -0.03
CA PRO A 48 19.35 -10.86 0.83
C PRO A 48 19.88 -10.58 2.23
N GLY A 49 19.10 -10.97 3.25
CA GLY A 49 19.46 -10.79 4.65
C GLY A 49 19.21 -9.38 5.20
N SER A 50 18.77 -8.43 4.37
CA SER A 50 18.45 -7.07 4.81
C SER A 50 17.28 -7.05 5.80
N ARG A 51 17.17 -5.94 6.52
CA ARG A 51 16.10 -5.74 7.50
C ARG A 51 14.74 -5.66 6.81
N GLU A 52 14.67 -4.95 5.70
CA GLU A 52 13.47 -4.75 4.86
C GLU A 52 12.95 -6.10 4.37
N ARG A 53 13.85 -6.99 3.89
CA ARG A 53 13.47 -8.36 3.50
C ARG A 53 12.87 -9.15 4.66
N LYS A 54 13.49 -9.07 5.84
CA LYS A 54 13.01 -9.79 7.03
C LYS A 54 11.65 -9.27 7.49
N LYS A 55 11.46 -7.95 7.51
CA LYS A 55 10.17 -7.31 7.84
C LYS A 55 9.08 -7.71 6.83
N ALA A 56 9.37 -7.65 5.54
CA ALA A 56 8.46 -8.03 4.47
C ALA A 56 8.01 -9.50 4.57
N VAL A 57 8.96 -10.43 4.78
CA VAL A 57 8.63 -11.85 5.02
C VAL A 57 7.80 -12.04 6.30
N TYR A 58 8.17 -11.35 7.38
CA TYR A 58 7.45 -11.43 8.66
C TYR A 58 6.01 -10.94 8.55
N ARG A 59 5.74 -9.86 7.78
CA ARG A 59 4.40 -9.29 7.56
C ARG A 59 3.38 -10.33 7.09
N HIS A 60 3.83 -11.33 6.34
CA HIS A 60 2.99 -12.39 5.77
C HIS A 60 3.09 -13.73 6.49
N SER A 61 3.69 -13.76 7.69
CA SER A 61 3.85 -14.98 8.50
C SER A 61 2.67 -15.28 9.43
N ASN A 62 1.61 -14.46 9.40
CA ASN A 62 0.46 -14.61 10.29
C ASN A 62 -0.26 -15.96 10.03
N PRO A 63 -0.36 -16.85 11.03
CA PRO A 63 -1.01 -18.15 10.86
C PRO A 63 -2.54 -18.08 10.76
N ALA A 64 -3.15 -16.92 11.04
CA ALA A 64 -4.61 -16.73 11.02
C ALA A 64 -5.17 -16.42 9.62
N GLY A 65 -4.32 -16.37 8.60
CA GLY A 65 -4.72 -16.17 7.20
C GLY A 65 -3.96 -15.04 6.52
N ASN A 66 -4.12 -14.96 5.21
CA ASN A 66 -3.46 -13.96 4.38
C ASN A 66 -4.31 -12.69 4.24
N ILE A 67 -3.75 -11.53 4.58
CA ILE A 67 -4.47 -10.24 4.53
C ILE A 67 -5.05 -9.94 3.14
N PHE A 68 -4.33 -10.29 2.06
CA PHE A 68 -4.81 -10.08 0.70
C PHE A 68 -5.96 -11.03 0.34
N GLY A 69 -5.94 -12.27 0.84
CA GLY A 69 -7.04 -13.20 0.68
C GLY A 69 -8.35 -12.71 1.31
N LEU A 70 -8.24 -12.02 2.45
CA LEU A 70 -9.38 -11.42 3.16
C LEU A 70 -9.82 -10.08 2.56
N SER A 71 -8.90 -9.31 1.97
CA SER A 71 -9.16 -7.92 1.56
C SER A 71 -9.48 -7.77 0.07
N LEU A 72 -9.04 -8.71 -0.78
CA LEU A 72 -9.11 -8.59 -2.25
C LEU A 72 -10.13 -9.56 -2.87
N ALA A 73 -11.15 -9.94 -2.11
CA ALA A 73 -12.15 -10.93 -2.49
C ALA A 73 -12.95 -10.56 -3.75
N LEU A 74 -13.02 -9.27 -4.10
CA LEU A 74 -13.76 -8.77 -5.26
C LEU A 74 -12.86 -8.33 -6.42
N CYS A 75 -11.54 -8.46 -6.29
CA CYS A 75 -10.62 -8.14 -7.38
C CYS A 75 -10.74 -9.19 -8.50
N GLU A 76 -10.65 -8.72 -9.74
CA GLU A 76 -10.57 -9.56 -10.92
C GLU A 76 -9.36 -10.50 -10.80
N ALA A 77 -9.52 -11.78 -11.17
CA ALA A 77 -8.53 -12.81 -10.91
C ALA A 77 -7.18 -12.54 -11.61
N ASP A 78 -7.21 -11.87 -12.76
CA ASP A 78 -6.05 -11.44 -13.54
C ASP A 78 -5.39 -10.16 -12.99
N ARG A 79 -6.03 -9.46 -12.04
CA ARG A 79 -5.53 -8.20 -11.47
C ARG A 79 -4.98 -8.33 -10.05
N ILE A 80 -5.40 -9.36 -9.30
CA ILE A 80 -5.01 -9.52 -7.89
C ILE A 80 -3.49 -9.57 -7.68
N GLY A 81 -2.75 -10.17 -8.62
CA GLY A 81 -1.28 -10.22 -8.56
C GLY A 81 -0.64 -8.83 -8.60
N TYR A 82 -1.15 -7.92 -9.43
CA TYR A 82 -0.66 -6.53 -9.50
C TYR A 82 -0.99 -5.75 -8.23
N VAL A 83 -2.18 -5.98 -7.65
CA VAL A 83 -2.56 -5.33 -6.39
C VAL A 83 -1.63 -5.73 -5.26
N VAL A 84 -1.36 -7.03 -5.13
CA VAL A 84 -0.43 -7.56 -4.12
C VAL A 84 0.97 -6.99 -4.35
N LYS A 85 1.46 -6.98 -5.59
CA LYS A 85 2.77 -6.39 -5.93
C LYS A 85 2.88 -4.93 -5.51
N LEU A 86 1.89 -4.11 -5.84
CA LEU A 86 1.93 -2.67 -5.58
C LEU A 86 1.76 -2.34 -4.09
N ILE A 87 0.88 -3.03 -3.37
CA ILE A 87 0.73 -2.80 -1.92
C ILE A 87 1.99 -3.25 -1.17
N GLU A 88 2.51 -4.45 -1.47
CA GLU A 88 3.72 -4.93 -0.81
C GLU A 88 4.94 -4.06 -1.14
N PHE A 89 5.03 -3.58 -2.38
CA PHE A 89 6.03 -2.59 -2.79
C PHE A 89 5.95 -1.33 -1.92
N LEU A 90 4.77 -0.75 -1.71
CA LEU A 90 4.61 0.44 -0.87
C LEU A 90 4.96 0.18 0.59
N CYS A 91 4.68 -1.01 1.12
CA CYS A 91 5.13 -1.37 2.47
C CYS A 91 6.65 -1.51 2.57
N ILE A 92 7.33 -1.98 1.53
CA ILE A 92 8.80 -2.04 1.49
C ILE A 92 9.40 -0.63 1.35
N VAL A 93 8.78 0.24 0.55
CA VAL A 93 9.15 1.66 0.47
C VAL A 93 9.04 2.31 1.85
N ASP A 94 7.91 2.12 2.55
CA ASP A 94 7.71 2.60 3.92
C ASP A 94 8.86 2.19 4.85
N ASP A 95 9.15 0.88 4.92
CA ASP A 95 10.20 0.32 5.76
C ASP A 95 11.61 0.86 5.43
N ALA A 96 11.85 1.23 4.17
CA ALA A 96 13.11 1.80 3.73
C ALA A 96 13.21 3.30 4.04
N MET A 97 12.09 4.04 3.95
CA MET A 97 12.04 5.50 4.14
C MET A 97 11.96 5.93 5.61
N GLU A 98 11.28 5.15 6.46
CA GLU A 98 11.27 5.38 7.92
C GLU A 98 12.69 5.41 8.52
N ASP A 99 13.57 4.62 7.88
CA ASP A 99 15.02 4.67 7.86
C ASP A 99 15.72 6.01 8.04
N LEU A 100 15.24 6.93 7.22
CA LEU A 100 16.02 8.01 6.67
C LEU A 100 15.58 9.32 7.32
N PRO A 101 16.52 10.25 7.53
CA PRO A 101 16.17 11.64 7.80
C PRO A 101 15.17 12.15 6.76
N PHE A 102 14.25 13.01 7.18
CA PHE A 102 13.19 13.55 6.32
C PHE A 102 13.66 13.97 4.93
N GLU A 103 14.71 14.80 4.86
CA GLU A 103 15.23 15.31 3.58
C GLU A 103 15.76 14.21 2.66
N GLU A 104 16.41 13.18 3.22
CA GLU A 104 16.94 12.04 2.45
C GLU A 104 15.79 11.18 1.91
N ALA A 105 14.74 10.96 2.71
CA ALA A 105 13.53 10.27 2.23
C ALA A 105 12.86 11.01 1.07
N CYS A 106 12.76 12.34 1.12
CA CYS A 106 12.22 13.14 0.01
C CYS A 106 13.04 12.99 -1.28
N ILE A 107 14.37 12.92 -1.16
CA ILE A 107 15.27 12.69 -2.32
C ILE A 107 15.04 11.30 -2.89
N GLU A 108 15.01 10.26 -2.05
CA GLU A 108 14.82 8.88 -2.49
C GLU A 108 13.43 8.66 -3.12
N HIS A 109 12.36 9.28 -2.61
CA HIS A 109 11.05 9.31 -3.29
C HIS A 109 11.13 9.96 -4.67
N SER A 110 11.84 11.08 -4.80
CA SER A 110 12.01 11.77 -6.08
C SER A 110 12.76 10.90 -7.10
N ILE A 111 13.72 10.09 -6.65
CA ILE A 111 14.44 9.13 -7.49
C ILE A 111 13.53 7.96 -7.87
N LEU A 112 12.76 7.43 -6.93
CA LEU A 112 11.84 6.31 -7.15
C LEU A 112 10.77 6.67 -8.19
N ARG A 113 10.22 7.88 -8.11
CA ARG A 113 9.23 8.40 -9.07
C ARG A 113 9.71 8.40 -10.51
N GLN A 114 11.01 8.52 -10.75
CA GLN A 114 11.56 8.44 -12.11
C GLN A 114 11.23 7.10 -12.80
N ALA A 115 11.06 6.00 -12.04
CA ALA A 115 10.61 4.72 -12.59
C ALA A 115 9.24 4.78 -13.27
N LEU A 116 8.41 5.78 -12.92
CA LEU A 116 7.08 6.00 -13.49
C LEU A 116 7.10 6.74 -14.83
N HIS A 117 8.26 7.20 -15.28
CA HIS A 117 8.41 8.05 -16.46
C HIS A 117 9.37 7.45 -17.49
N GLU A 118 8.89 7.28 -18.74
CA GLU A 118 9.68 6.72 -19.84
C GLU A 118 10.98 7.48 -20.14
N SER A 119 11.00 8.79 -19.88
CA SER A 119 12.20 9.62 -20.06
C SER A 119 13.39 9.22 -19.18
N TYR A 120 13.18 8.36 -18.17
CA TYR A 120 14.20 7.86 -17.26
C TYR A 120 14.45 6.35 -17.41
N ASP A 121 13.99 5.72 -18.51
CA ASP A 121 14.20 4.29 -18.72
C ASP A 121 15.68 3.93 -18.89
N ASP A 122 16.48 4.82 -19.48
CA ASP A 122 17.92 4.64 -19.66
C ASP A 122 18.76 5.12 -18.45
N ASP A 123 18.11 5.69 -17.43
CA ASP A 123 18.79 6.18 -16.24
C ASP A 123 19.30 5.02 -15.38
N ARG A 124 20.59 5.08 -15.05
CA ARG A 124 21.33 4.05 -14.31
C ARG A 124 21.48 4.36 -12.84
N TYR A 125 21.19 5.59 -12.41
CA TYR A 125 21.27 5.93 -11.00
C TYR A 125 20.03 5.42 -10.26
N GLY A 126 20.22 4.53 -9.29
CA GLY A 126 19.15 3.89 -8.56
C GLY A 126 18.65 4.62 -7.32
N GLY A 127 19.43 5.55 -6.78
CA GLY A 127 19.29 6.00 -5.39
C GLY A 127 20.07 5.11 -4.43
N GLN A 128 20.21 5.57 -3.18
CA GLN A 128 20.96 4.84 -2.15
C GLN A 128 20.09 3.77 -1.48
N ALA A 129 18.82 4.06 -1.26
CA ALA A 129 17.87 3.17 -0.61
C ALA A 129 16.93 2.48 -1.61
N VAL A 130 16.67 3.10 -2.77
CA VAL A 130 15.61 2.66 -3.70
C VAL A 130 16.05 1.99 -5.00
N ASP A 131 17.33 1.67 -5.22
CA ASP A 131 17.79 1.13 -6.52
C ASP A 131 16.99 -0.10 -6.99
N LEU A 132 16.85 -1.11 -6.13
CA LEU A 132 16.08 -2.32 -6.42
C LEU A 132 14.59 -2.02 -6.65
N MET A 133 14.02 -1.14 -5.83
CA MET A 133 12.64 -0.69 -5.91
C MET A 133 12.35 0.08 -7.21
N LYS A 134 13.27 0.97 -7.64
CA LYS A 134 13.18 1.74 -8.88
C LYS A 134 13.18 0.80 -10.09
N ASN A 135 14.06 -0.19 -10.11
CA ASN A 135 14.11 -1.18 -11.18
C ASN A 135 12.83 -2.04 -11.23
N PHE A 136 12.35 -2.53 -10.08
CA PHE A 136 11.10 -3.26 -10.00
C PHE A 136 9.90 -2.44 -10.50
N LEU A 137 9.76 -1.21 -10.00
CA LEU A 137 8.65 -0.33 -10.39
C LEU A 137 8.68 0.03 -11.88
N ARG A 138 9.87 0.21 -12.46
CA ARG A 138 10.03 0.49 -13.90
C ARG A 138 9.53 -0.68 -14.75
N GLU A 139 9.91 -1.90 -14.40
CA GLU A 139 9.45 -3.09 -15.15
C GLU A 139 7.95 -3.34 -14.94
N LEU A 140 7.45 -3.15 -13.72
CA LEU A 140 6.02 -3.24 -13.42
C LEU A 140 5.20 -2.20 -14.19
N ARG A 141 5.71 -0.96 -14.33
CA ARG A 141 5.10 0.07 -15.18
C ARG A 141 4.98 -0.40 -16.62
N LYS A 142 6.06 -0.91 -17.21
CA LYS A 142 6.07 -1.41 -18.60
C LYS A 142 5.05 -2.53 -18.79
N GLU A 143 4.98 -3.45 -17.84
CA GLU A 143 3.99 -4.53 -17.82
C GLU A 143 2.56 -3.98 -17.79
N LEU A 144 2.26 -3.08 -16.84
CA LEU A 144 0.95 -2.46 -16.70
C LEU A 144 0.52 -1.68 -17.96
N VAL A 145 1.43 -0.91 -18.57
CA VAL A 145 1.17 -0.19 -19.83
C VAL A 145 0.87 -1.16 -20.97
N SER A 146 1.58 -2.30 -21.03
CA SER A 146 1.39 -3.32 -22.07
C SER A 146 0.00 -3.99 -22.03
N LEU A 147 -0.72 -3.90 -20.91
CA LEU A 147 -2.10 -4.40 -20.79
C LEU A 147 -3.09 -3.65 -21.70
N GLY A 148 -2.75 -2.42 -22.12
CA GLY A 148 -3.60 -1.60 -22.99
C GLY A 148 -4.90 -1.11 -22.33
N ASP A 149 -5.00 -1.19 -20.99
CA ASP A 149 -6.15 -0.68 -20.23
C ASP A 149 -6.07 0.85 -20.10
N LEU A 150 -7.13 1.54 -20.52
CA LEU A 150 -7.24 3.00 -20.48
C LEU A 150 -7.10 3.56 -19.05
N SER A 151 -7.53 2.80 -18.05
CA SER A 151 -7.50 3.21 -16.64
C SER A 151 -6.13 3.03 -15.97
N THR A 152 -5.20 2.31 -16.61
CA THR A 152 -3.81 2.16 -16.11
C THR A 152 -3.09 3.51 -16.03
N SER A 153 -3.34 4.41 -17.00
CA SER A 153 -2.71 5.73 -17.00
C SER A 153 -3.05 6.54 -15.74
N LEU A 154 -4.30 6.47 -15.29
CA LEU A 154 -4.77 7.11 -14.07
C LEU A 154 -4.15 6.46 -12.82
N LEU A 155 -4.08 5.13 -12.79
CA LEU A 155 -3.44 4.39 -11.69
C LEU A 155 -1.98 4.82 -11.50
N LEU A 156 -1.18 4.83 -12.58
CA LEU A 156 0.24 5.22 -12.53
C LEU A 156 0.42 6.70 -12.15
N LYS A 157 -0.45 7.59 -12.65
CA LYS A 157 -0.45 9.00 -12.25
C LYS A 157 -0.77 9.19 -10.76
N THR A 158 -1.68 8.39 -10.23
CA THR A 158 -2.06 8.44 -8.81
C THR A 158 -0.92 7.91 -7.94
N LEU A 159 -0.22 6.86 -8.39
CA LEU A 159 1.01 6.38 -7.72
C LEU A 159 2.11 7.44 -7.69
N ASP A 160 2.36 8.12 -8.82
CA ASP A 160 3.35 9.21 -8.89
C ASP A 160 3.03 10.34 -7.90
N THR A 161 1.74 10.68 -7.79
CA THR A 161 1.25 11.67 -6.83
C THR A 161 1.44 11.19 -5.39
N SER A 162 1.12 9.93 -5.10
CA SER A 162 1.28 9.33 -3.77
C SER A 162 2.74 9.37 -3.31
N LEU A 163 3.67 8.90 -4.15
CA LEU A 163 5.10 8.91 -3.85
C LEU A 163 5.66 10.32 -3.68
N ARG A 164 5.09 11.33 -4.36
CA ARG A 164 5.49 12.73 -4.17
C ARG A 164 5.06 13.25 -2.80
N ASP A 165 3.85 12.92 -2.38
CA ASP A 165 3.19 13.59 -1.27
C ASP A 165 3.34 12.84 0.07
N ARG A 166 3.67 11.53 0.05
CA ARG A 166 3.72 10.62 1.23
C ARG A 166 4.51 11.18 2.42
N ASP A 167 5.69 11.72 2.16
CA ASP A 167 6.61 12.30 3.14
C ASP A 167 6.82 13.78 2.89
N SER A 168 5.79 14.50 2.43
CA SER A 168 5.92 15.92 2.05
C SER A 168 5.78 16.91 3.22
N ASP A 169 5.42 16.43 4.42
CA ASP A 169 5.15 17.27 5.59
C ASP A 169 5.89 16.71 6.83
N ASP A 170 6.76 17.55 7.41
CA ASP A 170 7.52 17.25 8.62
C ASP A 170 6.81 17.69 9.92
N SER A 171 5.64 18.34 9.83
CA SER A 171 4.95 18.99 10.95
C SER A 171 4.69 18.08 12.17
N GLU A 172 4.68 18.71 13.35
CA GLU A 172 4.09 18.10 14.54
C GLU A 172 2.59 18.41 14.62
N PHE A 173 1.78 17.37 14.82
CA PHE A 173 0.33 17.49 14.93
C PHE A 173 -0.10 17.57 16.40
N THR A 174 -1.04 18.46 16.70
CA THR A 174 -1.58 18.63 18.07
C THR A 174 -3.04 18.18 18.19
N THR A 175 -3.74 18.03 17.06
CA THR A 175 -5.11 17.53 17.03
C THR A 175 -5.30 16.48 15.95
N LEU A 176 -6.27 15.57 16.15
CA LEU A 176 -6.64 14.61 15.10
C LEU A 176 -7.16 15.29 13.82
N ALA A 177 -7.78 16.47 13.95
CA ALA A 177 -8.29 17.22 12.80
C ALA A 177 -7.16 17.66 11.86
N GLU A 178 -5.98 18.00 12.42
CA GLU A 178 -4.78 18.32 11.65
C GLU A 178 -4.07 17.06 11.14
N TYR A 179 -4.02 16.00 11.96
CA TYR A 179 -3.31 14.76 11.64
C TYR A 179 -4.00 13.93 10.54
N ILE A 180 -5.33 13.82 10.55
CA ILE A 180 -6.06 12.93 9.62
C ILE A 180 -5.80 13.25 8.15
N PRO A 181 -5.85 14.52 7.69
CA PRO A 181 -5.50 14.88 6.31
C PRO A 181 -4.10 14.42 5.91
N TYR A 182 -3.10 14.67 6.78
CA TYR A 182 -1.74 14.19 6.57
C TYR A 182 -1.68 12.66 6.49
N ARG A 183 -2.30 11.97 7.46
CA ARG A 183 -2.24 10.52 7.58
C ARG A 183 -2.82 9.82 6.37
N LYS A 184 -3.88 10.35 5.78
CA LYS A 184 -4.44 9.80 4.53
C LYS A 184 -3.42 9.84 3.39
N THR A 185 -2.69 10.94 3.25
CA THR A 185 -1.63 11.07 2.24
C THR A 185 -0.47 10.13 2.53
N ASN A 186 0.02 10.11 3.77
CA ASN A 186 1.12 9.25 4.20
C ASN A 186 0.78 7.74 4.08
N PHE A 187 -0.49 7.36 4.25
CA PHE A 187 -0.97 5.98 4.09
C PHE A 187 -1.28 5.59 2.62
N ASP A 188 -0.94 6.43 1.64
CA ASP A 188 -1.22 6.22 0.21
C ASP A 188 -2.72 5.99 -0.11
N TYR A 189 -3.62 6.58 0.68
CA TYR A 189 -5.05 6.29 0.62
C TYR A 189 -5.65 6.43 -0.80
N ASP A 190 -5.36 7.53 -1.50
CA ASP A 190 -5.95 7.78 -2.81
C ASP A 190 -5.42 6.78 -3.86
N PHE A 191 -4.14 6.39 -3.75
CA PHE A 191 -3.58 5.36 -4.62
C PHE A 191 -4.20 3.99 -4.35
N VAL A 192 -4.31 3.57 -3.08
CA VAL A 192 -4.92 2.28 -2.73
C VAL A 192 -6.38 2.21 -3.20
N CYS A 193 -7.16 3.28 -3.04
CA CYS A 193 -8.53 3.34 -3.58
C CYS A 193 -8.55 3.21 -5.10
N GLN A 194 -7.70 3.96 -5.81
CA GLN A 194 -7.60 3.88 -7.27
C GLN A 194 -7.18 2.48 -7.75
N LEU A 195 -6.26 1.84 -7.03
CA LEU A 195 -5.78 0.49 -7.30
C LEU A 195 -6.88 -0.55 -7.14
N LEU A 196 -7.68 -0.46 -6.07
CA LEU A 196 -8.82 -1.36 -5.85
C LEU A 196 -9.91 -1.14 -6.91
N CYS A 197 -10.24 0.11 -7.22
CA CYS A 197 -11.19 0.42 -8.29
C CYS A 197 -10.73 -0.11 -9.65
N TRP A 198 -9.44 0.03 -9.97
CA TRP A 198 -8.83 -0.57 -11.16
C TRP A 198 -8.93 -2.10 -11.11
N ALA A 199 -8.56 -2.73 -10.00
CA ALA A 199 -8.51 -4.18 -9.87
C ALA A 199 -9.89 -4.85 -9.87
N MET A 200 -10.92 -4.16 -9.40
CA MET A 200 -12.32 -4.63 -9.41
C MET A 200 -13.09 -4.18 -10.66
N ASN A 201 -12.41 -3.50 -11.59
CA ASN A 201 -13.01 -2.95 -12.82
C ASN A 201 -14.24 -2.03 -12.53
N ILE A 202 -14.15 -1.21 -11.48
CA ILE A 202 -15.19 -0.22 -11.15
C ILE A 202 -15.15 0.92 -12.18
N PRO A 203 -16.27 1.29 -12.81
CA PRO A 203 -16.31 2.41 -13.76
C PRO A 203 -16.00 3.77 -13.11
N LEU A 204 -15.31 4.66 -13.83
CA LEU A 204 -15.01 6.03 -13.38
C LEU A 204 -16.25 6.82 -12.96
N ALA A 205 -17.41 6.56 -13.55
CA ALA A 205 -18.67 7.20 -13.18
C ALA A 205 -19.06 6.90 -11.72
N VAL A 206 -18.78 5.68 -11.24
CA VAL A 206 -19.01 5.30 -9.83
C VAL A 206 -17.93 5.90 -8.93
N GLN A 207 -16.68 5.92 -9.39
CA GLN A 207 -15.57 6.52 -8.65
C GLN A 207 -15.78 8.03 -8.40
N ASN A 208 -16.42 8.72 -9.33
CA ASN A 208 -16.73 10.15 -9.20
C ASN A 208 -18.04 10.44 -8.46
N ASP A 209 -18.76 9.42 -7.99
CA ASP A 209 -19.98 9.61 -7.22
C ASP A 209 -19.66 10.23 -5.84
N PRO A 210 -20.31 11.34 -5.45
CA PRO A 210 -20.02 12.02 -4.19
C PRO A 210 -20.24 11.15 -2.94
N LEU A 211 -21.22 10.24 -2.98
CA LEU A 211 -21.49 9.33 -1.86
C LEU A 211 -20.41 8.25 -1.77
N ALA A 212 -19.98 7.71 -2.91
CA ALA A 212 -18.84 6.79 -2.96
C ALA A 212 -17.58 7.44 -2.37
N ARG A 213 -17.23 8.66 -2.80
CA ARG A 213 -16.06 9.38 -2.27
C ARG A 213 -16.15 9.69 -0.79
N ALA A 214 -17.35 10.04 -0.28
CA ALA A 214 -17.57 10.25 1.14
C ALA A 214 -17.39 8.94 1.94
N TYR A 215 -17.89 7.82 1.42
CA TYR A 215 -17.72 6.51 2.02
C TYR A 215 -16.24 6.07 2.05
N GLU A 216 -15.56 6.15 0.91
CA GLU A 216 -14.12 5.85 0.82
C GLU A 216 -13.34 6.71 1.83
N HIS A 217 -13.66 8.00 1.95
CA HIS A 217 -12.98 8.88 2.89
C HIS A 217 -13.09 8.38 4.33
N ILE A 218 -14.30 8.00 4.77
CA ILE A 218 -14.53 7.48 6.12
C ILE A 218 -13.75 6.18 6.34
N ILE A 219 -13.78 5.27 5.37
CA ILE A 219 -13.03 4.01 5.46
C ILE A 219 -11.53 4.26 5.53
N GLY A 220 -11.00 5.20 4.74
CA GLY A 220 -9.59 5.59 4.80
C GLY A 220 -9.17 6.08 6.18
N VAL A 221 -10.00 6.88 6.85
CA VAL A 221 -9.74 7.32 8.23
C VAL A 221 -9.75 6.14 9.20
N ILE A 222 -10.74 5.25 9.10
CA ILE A 222 -10.85 4.06 9.96
C ILE A 222 -9.61 3.18 9.80
N VAL A 223 -9.18 2.89 8.57
CA VAL A 223 -8.04 2.03 8.30
C VAL A 223 -6.74 2.67 8.79
N GLY A 224 -6.52 3.95 8.52
CA GLY A 224 -5.32 4.67 8.99
C GLY A 224 -5.22 4.66 10.51
N LEU A 225 -6.28 5.02 11.22
CA LEU A 225 -6.29 5.02 12.70
C LEU A 225 -6.23 3.61 13.30
N SER A 226 -6.78 2.60 12.60
CA SER A 226 -6.64 1.21 13.02
C SER A 226 -5.19 0.74 12.89
N ASN A 227 -4.51 1.10 11.80
CA ASN A 227 -3.09 0.83 11.64
C ASN A 227 -2.30 1.48 12.78
N ASP A 228 -2.49 2.79 13.02
CA ASP A 228 -1.82 3.52 14.10
C ASP A 228 -2.00 2.83 15.47
N TYR A 229 -3.21 2.37 15.77
CA TYR A 229 -3.49 1.69 17.03
C TYR A 229 -2.71 0.36 17.16
N PHE A 230 -2.70 -0.46 16.11
CA PHE A 230 -2.05 -1.78 16.16
C PHE A 230 -0.53 -1.71 15.94
N SER A 231 -0.01 -0.68 15.27
CA SER A 231 1.42 -0.48 15.02
C SER A 231 2.12 0.30 16.13
N TRP A 232 1.39 1.03 16.97
CA TRP A 232 1.97 1.95 17.96
C TRP A 232 3.04 1.33 18.87
N GLU A 233 2.81 0.11 19.37
CA GLU A 233 3.78 -0.53 20.28
C GLU A 233 5.13 -0.78 19.60
N MET A 234 5.12 -1.01 18.28
CA MET A 234 6.33 -1.15 17.47
C MET A 234 6.93 0.23 17.19
N GLU A 235 6.12 1.17 16.70
CA GLU A 235 6.57 2.49 16.25
C GLU A 235 7.17 3.33 17.39
N ARG A 236 6.61 3.27 18.61
CA ARG A 236 7.13 4.03 19.76
C ARG A 236 8.55 3.62 20.19
N GLN A 237 9.02 2.47 19.73
CA GLN A 237 10.37 1.96 20.00
C GLN A 237 11.36 2.29 18.88
N GLN A 238 10.89 2.79 17.74
CA GLN A 238 11.74 3.15 16.61
C GLN A 238 12.51 4.45 16.92
N THR A 239 13.77 4.47 16.51
CA THR A 239 14.59 5.69 16.58
C THR A 239 14.39 6.46 15.28
N THR A 240 13.46 7.41 15.29
CA THR A 240 13.11 8.24 14.13
C THR A 240 13.02 9.71 14.55
N ASP A 241 13.24 10.62 13.60
CA ASP A 241 13.10 12.06 13.76
C ASP A 241 11.63 12.52 13.73
N ARG A 242 10.71 11.63 13.34
CA ARG A 242 9.28 11.93 13.15
C ARG A 242 8.39 10.77 13.57
N VAL A 243 7.46 11.01 14.49
CA VAL A 243 6.45 10.01 14.88
C VAL A 243 5.15 10.29 14.15
N ARG A 244 4.72 9.38 13.27
CA ARG A 244 3.54 9.54 12.41
C ARG A 244 2.37 8.67 12.86
N ASN A 245 1.96 8.85 14.10
CA ASN A 245 0.92 8.03 14.74
C ASN A 245 -0.11 8.89 15.49
N ALA A 246 -1.39 8.54 15.43
CA ALA A 246 -2.46 9.22 16.16
C ALA A 246 -2.38 9.10 17.69
N VAL A 247 -1.79 8.03 18.24
CA VAL A 247 -1.71 7.79 19.69
C VAL A 247 -1.03 8.94 20.44
N PRO A 248 0.20 9.38 20.08
CA PRO A 248 0.83 10.52 20.75
C PRO A 248 0.06 11.83 20.52
N VAL A 249 -0.66 12.01 19.41
CA VAL A 249 -1.52 13.19 19.19
C VAL A 249 -2.67 13.22 20.20
N LEU A 250 -3.23 12.05 20.55
CA LEU A 250 -4.31 11.91 21.52
C LEU A 250 -3.85 11.97 22.99
N MET A 251 -2.56 11.76 23.26
CA MET A 251 -2.00 11.82 24.61
C MET A 251 -1.57 13.23 25.04
N LYS A 252 -1.48 14.17 24.10
CA LYS A 252 -1.19 15.60 24.35
C LYS A 252 -2.45 16.33 24.81
#